data_AF-A0A1C5YW56-F1
#
_entry.id   AF-A0A1C5YW56-F1
#
_cell.length_a   1.000
_cell.length_b   1.000
_cell.length_c   1.000
_cell.angle_alpha   90.00
_cell.angle_beta   90.00
_cell.angle_gamma   90.00
#
_symmetry.space_group_name_H-M   'P 1'
#
loop_
_entity.id
_entity.type
_entity.pdbx_description
1 polymer ?
#
loop_
_entity_poly.entity_id
_entity_poly.type
_entity_poly.pdbx_seq_one_letter_code
_entity_poly.pdbx_strand_id
1 'polypeptide(L)'
;MFSSIAFYIGEKVLGLNDREYPLGELTAEVLNITPEEYHDLQQMLDRAMDSMERYEEDHRMQDWFDANEEMILLHDALCRHRILRLIQEEGEILSEARTFTEQYSLFPEEDLELGERDREILTAIEAYEDYLEHPENYGGEDYIVYQFGDEHYTSIVPRTPIPPKPPEKTRTLLIDYGPLNVKWASYKKYCMNYKRLLEDIASVCQTLQAFVRMGLSSLEKLTPNNYVASLHEFLFHERAHKWVANPVEGTGFYTYIDDVRIHLRPQETAPGSGTFKVYEYYAADRLQTMLKLDFYKALEAGHLIRRCENCGRYFLLQKGYHTKYCDLPNPTNPKYTCAQLGYRIRGVKEEAEDSPLTQALYRCFQRIDKDKTRGNITAEERELLREKARELYHTARTKTGTSYEAFNTSLSKEKLYPLCSVQRKSNPRGRPKQKN
;
A
#
# COMPACT_ATOMS: atom_id res chain seq x y z
N MET A 1 6.19 10.63 14.70
CA MET A 1 6.03 9.98 13.38
C MET A 1 6.10 11.00 12.26
N PHE A 2 5.13 11.89 12.08
CA PHE A 2 5.22 13.01 11.15
C PHE A 2 4.29 14.15 11.60
N SER A 3 4.65 15.38 11.26
CA SER A 3 3.80 16.57 11.44
C SER A 3 3.00 16.88 10.19
N SER A 4 3.63 16.79 9.00
CA SER A 4 3.02 17.01 7.70
C SER A 4 3.69 16.14 6.62
N ILE A 5 2.93 15.71 5.63
CA ILE A 5 3.40 14.89 4.51
C ILE A 5 3.36 15.73 3.25
N ALA A 6 4.52 15.98 2.63
CA ALA A 6 4.64 16.68 1.36
C ALA A 6 4.73 15.69 0.19
N PHE A 7 3.87 15.83 -0.81
CA PHE A 7 3.82 14.95 -1.98
C PHE A 7 3.27 15.70 -3.20
N TYR A 8 3.41 15.16 -4.42
CA TYR A 8 2.69 15.69 -5.58
C TYR A 8 1.88 14.60 -6.28
N ILE A 9 0.87 15.03 -7.03
CA ILE A 9 0.04 14.14 -7.85
C ILE A 9 0.29 14.46 -9.32
N GLY A 10 0.88 13.52 -10.04
CA GLY A 10 0.97 13.52 -11.49
C GLY A 10 -0.26 12.87 -12.15
N GLU A 11 -0.21 12.64 -13.46
CA GLU A 11 -1.36 12.04 -14.17
C GLU A 11 -1.68 10.62 -13.71
N LYS A 12 -0.66 9.82 -13.36
CA LYS A 12 -0.80 8.41 -12.96
C LYS A 12 0.09 8.00 -11.79
N VAL A 13 0.76 8.97 -11.19
CA VAL A 13 1.76 8.75 -10.14
C VAL A 13 1.56 9.71 -8.97
N LEU A 14 1.93 9.26 -7.79
CA LEU A 14 2.14 10.06 -6.59
C LEU A 14 3.65 10.14 -6.35
N GLY A 15 4.18 11.35 -6.26
CA GLY A 15 5.59 11.58 -5.93
C GLY A 15 5.79 11.89 -4.45
N LEU A 16 6.73 11.19 -3.81
CA LEU A 16 7.08 11.32 -2.40
C LEU A 16 8.60 11.11 -2.23
N ASN A 17 9.30 12.03 -1.57
CA ASN A 17 10.75 12.01 -1.34
C ASN A 17 11.56 11.65 -2.60
N ASP A 18 11.35 12.42 -3.69
CA ASP A 18 12.02 12.25 -4.99
C ASP A 18 11.81 10.89 -5.67
N ARG A 19 10.77 10.15 -5.28
CA ARG A 19 10.37 8.89 -5.90
C ARG A 19 8.93 8.94 -6.36
N GLU A 20 8.66 8.34 -7.51
CA GLU A 20 7.32 8.21 -8.06
C GLU A 20 6.74 6.82 -7.80
N TYR A 21 5.49 6.78 -7.36
CA TYR A 21 4.71 5.58 -7.12
C TYR A 21 3.46 5.62 -7.99
N PRO A 22 3.08 4.53 -8.67
CA PRO A 22 1.77 4.42 -9.31
C PRO A 22 0.62 4.76 -8.35
N LEU A 23 -0.33 5.58 -8.81
CA LEU A 23 -1.49 5.96 -7.99
C LEU A 23 -2.23 4.72 -7.49
N GLY A 24 -2.46 4.68 -6.18
CA GLY A 24 -3.12 3.59 -5.45
C GLY A 24 -2.17 2.51 -4.94
N GLU A 25 -0.87 2.57 -5.25
CA GLU A 25 0.11 1.59 -4.75
C GLU A 25 0.30 1.72 -3.24
N LEU A 26 0.47 2.96 -2.74
CA LEU A 26 0.68 3.23 -1.33
C LEU A 26 -0.60 2.95 -0.54
N THR A 27 -1.78 3.30 -1.06
CA THR A 27 -3.05 2.87 -0.47
C THR A 27 -3.14 1.34 -0.40
N ALA A 28 -2.82 0.62 -1.49
CA ALA A 28 -2.89 -0.84 -1.50
C ALA A 28 -2.00 -1.47 -0.43
N GLU A 29 -0.83 -0.88 -0.16
CA GLU A 29 0.07 -1.29 0.92
C GLU A 29 -0.60 -1.16 2.29
N VAL A 30 -1.18 0.01 2.61
CA VAL A 30 -1.88 0.24 3.89
C VAL A 30 -3.08 -0.68 4.07
N LEU A 31 -3.86 -0.93 3.00
CA LEU A 31 -5.01 -1.84 3.08
C LEU A 31 -4.61 -3.29 3.38
N ASN A 32 -3.34 -3.66 3.28
CA ASN A 32 -2.83 -4.97 3.64
C ASN A 32 -2.45 -5.11 5.13
N ILE A 33 -2.48 -4.04 5.92
CA ILE A 33 -2.37 -4.14 7.39
C ILE A 33 -3.56 -4.96 7.88
N THR A 34 -3.28 -6.12 8.48
CA THR A 34 -4.35 -7.04 8.91
C THR A 34 -5.00 -6.56 10.20
N PRO A 35 -6.23 -7.01 10.52
CA PRO A 35 -6.85 -6.70 11.81
C PRO A 35 -6.01 -7.13 13.01
N GLU A 36 -5.32 -8.29 12.91
CA GLU A 36 -4.43 -8.80 13.94
C GLU A 36 -3.20 -7.90 14.10
N GLU A 37 -2.56 -7.54 12.99
CA GLU A 37 -1.42 -6.63 13.00
C GLU A 37 -1.80 -5.25 13.58
N TYR A 38 -2.96 -4.71 13.16
CA TYR A 38 -3.46 -3.45 13.71
C TYR A 38 -3.73 -3.54 15.21
N HIS A 39 -4.28 -4.66 15.69
CA HIS A 39 -4.50 -4.88 17.11
C HIS A 39 -3.20 -4.87 17.91
N ASP A 40 -2.15 -5.52 17.41
CA ASP A 40 -0.83 -5.51 18.04
C ASP A 40 -0.25 -4.09 18.11
N LEU A 41 -0.37 -3.31 17.02
CA LEU A 41 0.06 -1.90 16.98
C LEU A 41 -0.72 -1.04 17.99
N GLN A 42 -2.04 -1.22 18.05
CA GLN A 42 -2.89 -0.51 19.01
C GLN A 42 -2.51 -0.84 20.44
N GLN A 43 -2.22 -2.12 20.74
CA GLN A 43 -1.84 -2.54 22.08
C GLN A 43 -0.50 -1.94 22.54
N MET A 44 0.48 -1.80 21.64
CA MET A 44 1.73 -1.09 21.94
C MET A 44 1.46 0.39 22.26
N LEU A 45 0.61 1.04 21.47
CA LEU A 45 0.22 2.42 21.72
C LEU A 45 -0.49 2.56 23.08
N ASP A 46 -1.44 1.69 23.39
CA ASP A 46 -2.20 1.76 24.65
C ASP A 46 -1.26 1.63 25.86
N ARG A 47 -0.31 0.68 25.84
CA ARG A 47 0.70 0.56 26.92
C ARG A 47 1.60 1.78 27.06
N ALA A 48 1.98 2.40 25.93
CA ALA A 48 2.71 3.66 25.94
C ALA A 48 1.88 4.79 26.56
N MET A 49 0.61 4.93 26.16
CA MET A 49 -0.29 5.96 26.68
C MET A 49 -0.55 5.80 28.18
N ASP A 50 -0.79 4.57 28.66
CA ASP A 50 -0.97 4.28 30.09
C ASP A 50 0.26 4.70 30.91
N SER A 51 1.46 4.49 30.36
CA SER A 51 2.72 4.88 31.02
C SER A 51 2.91 6.40 30.99
N MET A 52 2.49 7.06 29.91
CA MET A 52 2.49 8.52 29.85
C MET A 52 1.51 9.15 30.84
N GLU A 53 0.32 8.58 31.02
CA GLU A 53 -0.66 9.05 32.00
C GLU A 53 -0.08 8.94 33.42
N ARG A 54 0.54 7.82 33.78
CA ARG A 54 1.24 7.67 35.07
C ARG A 54 2.36 8.69 35.27
N TYR A 55 3.14 9.00 34.23
CA TYR A 55 4.15 10.06 34.33
C TYR A 55 3.54 11.44 34.60
N GLU A 56 2.38 11.75 34.02
CA GLU A 56 1.69 13.02 34.26
C GLU A 56 1.14 13.14 35.68
N GLU A 57 0.79 12.02 36.31
CA GLU A 57 0.31 11.97 37.69
C GLU A 57 1.47 11.99 38.71
N ASP A 58 2.46 11.11 38.53
CA ASP A 58 3.48 10.83 39.54
C ASP A 58 4.84 11.49 39.26
N HIS A 59 5.06 12.02 38.05
CA HIS A 59 6.32 12.61 37.58
C HIS A 59 7.55 11.71 37.76
N ARG A 60 7.35 10.39 37.72
CA ARG A 60 8.41 9.39 37.83
C ARG A 60 9.05 9.17 36.47
N MET A 61 10.33 9.51 36.34
CA MET A 61 11.06 9.35 35.07
C MET A 61 11.09 7.93 34.51
N GLN A 62 10.93 6.90 35.35
CA GLN A 62 10.76 5.52 34.90
C GLN A 62 9.53 5.35 34.02
N ASP A 63 8.40 6.00 34.34
CA ASP A 63 7.18 5.90 33.54
C ASP A 63 7.35 6.58 32.17
N TRP A 64 8.13 7.66 32.07
CA TRP A 64 8.52 8.24 30.77
C TRP A 64 9.43 7.28 30.00
N PHE A 65 10.44 6.71 30.64
CA PHE A 65 11.30 5.70 30.00
C PHE A 65 10.47 4.53 29.44
N ASP A 66 9.61 3.94 30.26
CA ASP A 66 8.77 2.80 29.89
C ASP A 66 7.81 3.17 28.74
N ALA A 67 7.22 4.36 28.77
CA ALA A 67 6.42 4.88 27.67
C ALA A 67 7.23 4.96 26.36
N ASN A 68 8.47 5.45 26.43
CA ASN A 68 9.32 5.60 25.26
C ASN A 68 9.75 4.25 24.67
N GLU A 69 10.00 3.25 25.51
CA GLU A 69 10.32 1.90 25.02
C GLU A 69 9.15 1.29 24.22
N GLU A 70 7.91 1.43 24.70
CA GLU A 70 6.73 0.99 23.95
C GLU A 70 6.54 1.80 22.66
N MET A 71 6.82 3.11 22.67
CA MET A 71 6.78 3.95 21.45
C MET A 71 7.83 3.53 20.42
N ILE A 72 9.03 3.10 20.85
CA ILE A 72 10.08 2.57 19.97
C ILE A 72 9.65 1.25 19.34
N LEU A 73 9.07 0.34 20.13
CA LEU A 73 8.51 -0.91 19.60
C LEU A 73 7.41 -0.66 18.57
N LEU A 74 6.51 0.28 18.87
CA LEU A 74 5.45 0.71 17.95
C LEU A 74 6.04 1.29 16.66
N HIS A 75 7.04 2.18 16.78
CA HIS A 75 7.70 2.79 15.64
C HIS A 75 8.37 1.74 14.74
N ASP A 76 9.13 0.81 15.32
CA ASP A 76 9.79 -0.27 14.59
C ASP A 76 8.78 -1.17 13.87
N ALA A 77 7.64 -1.46 14.51
CA ALA A 77 6.57 -2.26 13.91
C ALA A 77 5.93 -1.53 12.72
N LEU A 78 5.60 -0.23 12.87
CA LEU A 78 5.06 0.60 11.80
C LEU A 78 6.04 0.70 10.62
N CYS A 79 7.33 0.92 10.91
CA CYS A 79 8.38 1.05 9.90
C CYS A 79 8.71 -0.25 9.13
N ARG A 80 8.04 -1.37 9.44
CA ARG A 80 8.05 -2.55 8.54
C ARG A 80 7.34 -2.24 7.22
N HIS A 81 6.35 -1.34 7.24
CA HIS A 81 5.67 -0.83 6.06
C HIS A 81 6.53 0.24 5.40
N ARG A 82 6.70 0.12 4.08
CA ARG A 82 7.49 1.05 3.27
C ARG A 82 6.85 2.45 3.31
N ILE A 83 5.54 2.57 3.16
CA ILE A 83 4.85 3.87 3.23
C ILE A 83 5.15 4.61 4.53
N LEU A 84 5.13 3.89 5.67
CA LEU A 84 5.37 4.49 6.97
C LEU A 84 6.83 4.93 7.14
N ARG A 85 7.79 4.19 6.55
CA ARG A 85 9.19 4.65 6.47
C ARG A 85 9.40 5.87 5.58
N LEU A 86 8.57 6.06 4.56
CA LEU A 86 8.70 7.18 3.63
C LEU A 86 8.15 8.48 4.25
N ILE A 87 7.09 8.39 5.05
CA ILE A 87 6.46 9.58 5.64
C ILE A 87 7.04 9.98 6.99
N GLN A 88 7.94 9.17 7.59
CA GLN A 88 8.50 9.48 8.90
C GLN A 88 9.40 10.72 8.84
N GLU A 89 9.29 11.58 9.85
CA GLU A 89 10.33 12.54 10.21
C GLU A 89 11.46 11.79 10.91
N GLU A 90 12.69 12.33 10.88
CA GLU A 90 13.83 11.71 11.56
C GLU A 90 13.48 11.42 13.03
N GLY A 91 13.57 10.14 13.42
CA GLY A 91 13.11 9.62 14.70
C GLY A 91 13.96 10.07 15.91
N GLU A 92 14.60 11.23 15.82
CA GLU A 92 15.52 11.76 16.82
C GLU A 92 14.85 11.82 18.19
N ILE A 93 13.60 12.26 18.27
CA ILE A 93 12.88 12.45 19.54
C ILE A 93 12.81 11.17 20.39
N LEU A 94 12.56 9.98 19.80
CA LEU A 94 12.49 8.73 20.59
C LEU A 94 13.88 8.32 21.10
N SER A 95 14.91 8.50 20.27
CA SER A 95 16.29 8.21 20.67
C SER A 95 16.79 9.18 21.74
N GLU A 96 16.49 10.47 21.61
CA GLU A 96 16.81 11.50 22.57
C GLU A 96 16.05 11.32 23.88
N ALA A 97 14.77 10.94 23.81
CA ALA A 97 13.98 10.63 25.00
C ALA A 97 14.55 9.44 25.77
N ARG A 98 15.01 8.39 25.08
CA ARG A 98 15.72 7.26 25.71
C ARG A 98 16.97 7.75 26.43
N THR A 99 17.86 8.45 25.73
CA THR A 99 19.10 8.99 26.32
C THR A 99 18.81 9.92 27.50
N PHE A 100 17.80 10.78 27.38
CA PHE A 100 17.40 11.72 28.43
C PHE A 100 16.88 11.01 29.68
N THR A 101 16.06 9.97 29.52
CA THR A 101 15.46 9.25 30.65
C THR A 101 16.43 8.29 31.33
N GLU A 102 17.33 7.63 30.58
CA GLU A 102 18.37 6.73 31.11
C GLU A 102 19.36 7.46 32.04
N GLN A 103 19.73 8.68 31.68
CA GLN A 103 20.68 9.50 32.43
C GLN A 103 20.09 10.13 33.70
N TYR A 104 18.77 10.02 33.94
CA TYR A 104 18.11 10.75 35.02
C TYR A 104 18.70 10.45 36.41
N SER A 105 19.10 9.20 36.67
CA SER A 105 19.71 8.81 37.94
C SER A 105 21.02 9.56 38.26
N LEU A 106 21.70 10.08 37.24
CA LEU A 106 22.94 10.84 37.37
C LEU A 106 22.69 12.33 37.61
N PHE A 107 21.51 12.83 37.22
CA PHE A 107 21.16 14.26 37.22
C PHE A 107 19.71 14.53 37.69
N PRO A 108 19.35 14.17 38.94
CA PRO A 108 17.97 14.29 39.42
C PRO A 108 17.51 15.72 39.73
N GLU A 109 18.43 16.65 40.03
CA GLU A 109 18.15 18.04 40.42
C GLU A 109 18.77 19.08 39.48
N GLU A 110 19.16 18.68 38.27
CA GLU A 110 19.88 19.56 37.35
C GLU A 110 18.95 20.61 36.71
N ASP A 111 19.38 21.86 36.74
CA ASP A 111 18.69 22.96 36.09
C ASP A 111 18.94 22.89 34.58
N LEU A 112 17.86 22.77 33.79
CA LEU A 112 17.93 22.61 32.33
C LEU A 112 18.07 23.96 31.62
N GLU A 113 18.82 24.88 32.22
CA GLU A 113 19.11 26.20 31.66
C GLU A 113 20.17 26.10 30.55
N LEU A 114 19.97 26.87 29.49
CA LEU A 114 20.90 26.91 28.36
C LEU A 114 22.22 27.58 28.76
N GLY A 115 23.29 26.81 28.75
CA GLY A 115 24.67 27.27 28.92
C GLY A 115 25.25 27.89 27.65
N GLU A 116 26.44 28.48 27.75
CA GLU A 116 27.19 29.01 26.60
C GLU A 116 27.45 27.91 25.56
N ARG A 117 27.91 26.74 26.02
CA ARG A 117 28.14 25.56 25.19
C ARG A 117 26.87 25.11 24.46
N ASP A 118 25.70 25.13 25.10
CA ASP A 118 24.46 24.72 24.45
C ASP A 118 24.09 25.66 23.29
N ARG A 119 24.32 26.97 23.46
CA ARG A 119 24.11 27.97 22.41
C ARG A 119 25.07 27.79 21.24
N GLU A 120 26.33 27.44 21.52
CA GLU A 120 27.33 27.12 20.48
C GLU A 120 26.89 25.89 19.67
N ILE A 121 26.40 24.84 20.34
CA ILE A 121 25.90 23.63 19.69
C ILE A 121 24.67 23.94 18.83
N LEU A 122 23.70 24.69 19.35
CA LEU A 122 22.52 25.11 18.57
C LEU A 122 22.92 25.90 17.33
N THR A 123 23.85 26.84 17.45
CA THR A 123 24.37 27.61 16.30
C THR A 123 25.03 26.71 15.27
N ALA A 124 25.77 25.68 15.72
CA ALA A 124 26.40 24.71 14.83
C ALA A 124 25.38 23.79 14.14
N ILE A 125 24.30 23.40 14.84
CA ILE A 125 23.19 22.63 14.28
C ILE A 125 22.49 23.46 13.21
N GLU A 126 22.08 24.70 13.52
CA GLU A 126 21.40 25.60 12.57
C GLU A 126 22.23 25.83 11.31
N ALA A 127 23.53 26.09 11.45
CA ALA A 127 24.42 26.26 10.30
C ALA A 127 24.53 24.98 9.45
N TYR A 128 24.56 23.81 10.08
CA TYR A 128 24.66 22.54 9.37
C TYR A 128 23.33 22.14 8.70
N GLU A 129 22.19 22.43 9.33
CA GLU A 129 20.86 22.25 8.73
C GLU A 129 20.67 23.13 7.50
N ASP A 130 21.06 24.42 7.56
CA ASP A 130 21.04 25.32 6.40
C ASP A 130 21.92 24.80 5.25
N TYR A 131 23.09 24.22 5.57
CA TYR A 131 23.91 23.53 4.57
C TYR A 131 23.23 22.30 3.95
N LEU A 132 22.50 21.50 4.74
CA LEU A 132 21.78 20.34 4.22
C LEU A 132 20.60 20.75 3.32
N GLU A 133 19.93 21.85 3.64
CA GLU A 133 18.82 22.39 2.84
C GLU A 133 19.32 23.09 1.57
N HIS A 134 20.47 23.76 1.64
CA HIS A 134 21.01 24.59 0.57
C HIS A 134 22.49 24.32 0.27
N PRO A 135 22.87 23.08 -0.09
CA PRO A 135 24.27 22.70 -0.29
C PRO A 135 24.95 23.52 -1.40
N GLU A 136 24.19 24.04 -2.37
CA GLU A 136 24.68 24.91 -3.44
C GLU A 136 25.30 26.23 -2.96
N ASN A 137 24.88 26.73 -1.79
CA ASN A 137 25.36 27.98 -1.20
C ASN A 137 26.69 27.83 -0.45
N TYR A 138 27.16 26.58 -0.30
CA TYR A 138 28.33 26.24 0.51
C TYR A 138 29.40 25.56 -0.33
N GLY A 139 30.66 25.78 0.05
CA GLY A 139 31.81 25.09 -0.56
C GLY A 139 31.99 25.39 -2.04
N GLY A 140 32.87 26.34 -2.35
CA GLY A 140 33.21 26.70 -3.72
C GLY A 140 33.36 28.20 -3.88
N GLU A 141 33.26 28.66 -5.12
CA GLU A 141 33.44 30.07 -5.48
C GLU A 141 32.37 30.48 -6.49
N ASP A 142 31.79 31.65 -6.26
CA ASP A 142 30.90 32.32 -7.20
C ASP A 142 31.67 33.29 -8.09
N TYR A 143 31.25 33.37 -9.36
CA TYR A 143 31.82 34.27 -10.34
C TYR A 143 30.84 35.42 -10.56
N ILE A 144 31.12 36.57 -9.94
CA ILE A 144 30.33 37.77 -10.14
C ILE A 144 30.90 38.52 -11.34
N VAL A 145 30.11 38.65 -12.40
CA VAL A 145 30.49 39.41 -13.59
C VAL A 145 29.92 40.82 -13.50
N TYR A 146 30.81 41.81 -13.45
CA TYR A 146 30.47 43.22 -13.54
C TYR A 146 30.68 43.71 -14.97
N GLN A 147 29.72 44.44 -15.53
CA GLN A 147 29.87 45.09 -16.83
C GLN A 147 30.01 46.61 -16.64
N PHE A 148 31.09 47.18 -17.16
CA PHE A 148 31.32 48.62 -17.20
C PHE A 148 31.56 49.04 -18.65
N GLY A 149 30.52 49.57 -19.31
CA GLY A 149 30.56 49.84 -20.75
C GLY A 149 30.60 48.55 -21.57
N ASP A 150 31.58 48.42 -22.47
CA ASP A 150 31.79 47.21 -23.29
C ASP A 150 32.70 46.17 -22.60
N GLU A 151 33.26 46.49 -21.44
CA GLU A 151 34.19 45.62 -20.71
C GLU A 151 33.47 44.80 -19.63
N HIS A 152 33.87 43.52 -19.53
CA HIS A 152 33.38 42.58 -18.52
C HIS A 152 34.50 42.24 -17.55
N TYR A 153 34.22 42.36 -16.26
CA TYR A 153 35.12 42.06 -15.16
C TYR A 153 34.54 40.92 -14.34
N THR A 154 35.32 39.86 -14.09
CA THR A 154 34.88 38.75 -13.26
C THR A 154 35.58 38.81 -11.90
N SER A 155 34.80 38.87 -10.83
CA SER A 155 35.30 38.69 -9.46
C SER A 155 34.92 37.31 -8.97
N ILE A 156 35.89 36.66 -8.32
CA ILE A 156 35.69 35.40 -7.63
C ILE A 156 35.32 35.73 -6.19
N VAL A 157 34.18 35.26 -5.71
CA VAL A 157 33.73 35.41 -4.33
C VAL A 157 33.62 34.02 -3.72
N PRO A 158 34.41 33.69 -2.68
CA PRO A 158 34.31 32.40 -2.03
C PRO A 158 32.94 32.27 -1.37
N ARG A 159 32.29 31.11 -1.56
CA ARG A 159 31.05 30.77 -0.87
C ARG A 159 31.30 30.49 0.60
N THR A 160 30.23 30.44 1.38
CA THR A 160 30.30 30.07 2.80
C THR A 160 31.01 28.71 2.93
N PRO A 161 32.01 28.58 3.83
CA PRO A 161 32.67 27.30 4.06
C PRO A 161 31.66 26.26 4.53
N ILE A 162 31.82 25.01 4.09
CA ILE A 162 30.97 23.90 4.55
C ILE A 162 31.13 23.77 6.07
N PRO A 163 30.04 23.90 6.86
CA PRO A 163 30.12 23.78 8.30
C PRO A 163 30.51 22.33 8.69
N PRO A 164 31.31 22.15 9.75
CA PRO A 164 31.57 20.81 10.26
C PRO A 164 30.28 20.18 10.79
N LYS A 165 30.22 18.84 10.82
CA LYS A 165 29.10 18.13 11.47
C LYS A 165 28.96 18.62 12.92
N PRO A 166 27.75 18.97 13.37
CA PRO A 166 27.56 19.49 14.71
C PRO A 166 27.99 18.47 15.77
N PRO A 167 28.50 18.94 16.92
CA PRO A 167 28.77 18.09 18.07
C PRO A 167 27.48 17.44 18.60
N GLU A 168 27.62 16.37 19.39
CA GLU A 168 26.47 15.72 20.03
C GLU A 168 25.73 16.69 20.96
N LYS A 169 24.40 16.64 20.93
CA LYS A 169 23.51 17.42 21.80
C LYS A 169 23.83 17.11 23.26
N THR A 170 23.92 18.15 24.08
CA THR A 170 23.97 18.01 25.54
C THR A 170 22.59 17.57 26.06
N ARG A 171 22.54 17.12 27.32
CA ARG A 171 21.28 16.76 28.00
C ARG A 171 20.23 17.87 27.93
N THR A 172 20.66 19.13 28.08
CA THR A 172 19.80 20.32 28.00
C THR A 172 19.14 20.48 26.63
N LEU A 173 19.78 19.99 25.56
CA LEU A 173 19.29 20.09 24.18
C LEU A 173 18.52 18.86 23.70
N LEU A 174 18.46 17.76 24.48
CA LEU A 174 17.69 16.56 24.12
C LEU A 174 16.18 16.84 24.15
N ILE A 175 15.45 16.31 23.17
CA ILE A 175 13.99 16.39 22.93
C ILE A 175 13.53 17.79 22.52
N ASP A 176 13.80 18.77 23.37
CA ASP A 176 13.48 20.19 23.19
C ASP A 176 14.32 21.03 24.16
N TYR A 177 14.48 22.33 23.93
CA TYR A 177 15.20 23.21 24.85
C TYR A 177 14.28 23.77 25.96
N GLY A 178 14.79 23.77 27.19
CA GLY A 178 14.10 24.34 28.35
C GLY A 178 13.72 23.31 29.43
N PRO A 179 12.83 23.71 30.38
CA PRO A 179 12.51 22.91 31.55
C PRO A 179 11.77 21.61 31.21
N LEU A 180 11.72 20.70 32.18
CA LEU A 180 11.20 19.33 32.03
C LEU A 180 9.78 19.28 31.45
N ASN A 181 8.91 20.22 31.83
CA ASN A 181 7.53 20.31 31.33
C ASN A 181 7.47 20.67 29.83
N VAL A 182 8.41 21.46 29.32
CA VAL A 182 8.51 21.80 27.89
C VAL A 182 8.96 20.57 27.10
N LYS A 183 10.04 19.91 27.56
CA LYS A 183 10.52 18.65 26.97
C LYS A 183 9.41 17.59 26.94
N TRP A 184 8.68 17.43 28.05
CA TRP A 184 7.55 16.51 28.13
C TRP A 184 6.44 16.87 27.14
N ALA A 185 6.06 18.14 27.05
CA ALA A 185 5.01 18.57 26.12
C ALA A 185 5.38 18.26 24.67
N SER A 186 6.64 18.49 24.29
CA SER A 186 7.14 18.19 22.94
C SER A 186 7.19 16.69 22.65
N TYR A 187 7.69 15.88 23.60
CA TYR A 187 7.63 14.43 23.52
C TYR A 187 6.19 13.91 23.40
N LYS A 188 5.29 14.37 24.29
CA LYS A 188 3.87 13.97 24.28
C LYS A 188 3.19 14.32 22.97
N LYS A 189 3.42 15.53 22.45
CA LYS A 189 2.91 15.95 21.14
C LYS A 189 3.41 15.03 20.02
N TYR A 190 4.70 14.67 20.04
CA TYR A 190 5.28 13.75 19.08
C TYR A 190 4.64 12.35 19.14
N CYS A 191 4.41 11.82 20.35
CA CYS A 191 3.74 10.53 20.55
C CYS A 191 2.27 10.55 20.09
N MET A 192 1.56 11.65 20.32
CA MET A 192 0.18 11.81 19.85
C MET A 192 0.04 11.75 18.31
N ASN A 193 1.11 12.04 17.56
CA ASN A 193 1.10 11.84 16.10
C ASN A 193 0.95 10.35 15.71
N TYR A 194 1.44 9.41 16.53
CA TYR A 194 1.27 7.97 16.29
C TYR A 194 -0.18 7.54 16.53
N LYS A 195 -0.82 8.08 17.58
CA LYS A 195 -2.25 7.86 17.83
C LYS A 195 -3.08 8.30 16.63
N ARG A 196 -2.88 9.53 16.17
CA ARG A 196 -3.55 10.08 14.97
C ARG A 196 -3.30 9.23 13.72
N LEU A 197 -2.08 8.72 13.56
CA LEU A 197 -1.71 7.81 12.47
C LEU A 197 -2.50 6.49 12.53
N LEU A 198 -2.58 5.83 13.69
CA LEU A 198 -3.33 4.59 13.83
C LEU A 198 -4.83 4.80 13.56
N GLU A 199 -5.40 5.90 14.08
CA GLU A 199 -6.78 6.29 13.79
C GLU A 199 -7.02 6.48 12.28
N ASP A 200 -6.08 7.08 11.56
CA ASP A 200 -6.13 7.22 10.10
C ASP A 200 -6.08 5.87 9.38
N ILE A 201 -5.17 4.98 9.80
CA ILE A 201 -5.06 3.62 9.24
C ILE A 201 -6.38 2.86 9.42
N ALA A 202 -6.93 2.82 10.63
CA ALA A 202 -8.20 2.15 10.91
C ALA A 202 -9.33 2.70 10.03
N SER A 203 -9.45 4.04 9.98
CA SER A 203 -10.51 4.72 9.23
C SER A 203 -10.46 4.44 7.73
N VAL A 204 -9.26 4.49 7.16
CA VAL A 204 -9.03 4.23 5.74
C VAL A 204 -9.22 2.75 5.42
N CYS A 205 -8.62 1.86 6.21
CA CYS A 205 -8.73 0.42 6.00
C CYS A 205 -10.18 -0.02 6.03
N GLN A 206 -10.95 0.31 7.05
CA GLN A 206 -12.35 -0.08 7.12
C GLN A 206 -13.15 0.44 5.91
N THR A 207 -13.04 1.74 5.63
CA THR A 207 -13.85 2.39 4.59
C THR A 207 -13.50 1.89 3.20
N LEU A 208 -12.22 1.87 2.85
CA LEU A 208 -11.77 1.51 1.51
C LEU A 208 -11.81 0.00 1.27
N GLN A 209 -11.54 -0.84 2.28
CA GLN A 209 -11.75 -2.29 2.15
C GLN A 209 -13.24 -2.61 1.93
N ALA A 210 -14.14 -1.91 2.63
CA ALA A 210 -15.58 -2.04 2.41
C ALA A 210 -15.98 -1.60 1.00
N PHE A 211 -15.45 -0.47 0.51
CA PHE A 211 -15.66 0.00 -0.86
C PHE A 211 -15.17 -1.01 -1.90
N VAL A 212 -13.94 -1.51 -1.77
CA VAL A 212 -13.35 -2.50 -2.68
C VAL A 212 -14.19 -3.78 -2.71
N ARG A 213 -14.73 -4.20 -1.56
CA ARG A 213 -15.59 -5.38 -1.46
C ARG A 213 -16.96 -5.16 -2.09
N MET A 214 -17.58 -3.99 -1.86
CA MET A 214 -18.99 -3.75 -2.16
C MET A 214 -19.17 -2.94 -3.44
N GLY A 215 -18.56 -1.75 -3.50
CA GLY A 215 -18.74 -0.78 -4.60
C GLY A 215 -18.18 -1.26 -5.94
N LEU A 216 -17.09 -2.03 -5.92
CA LEU A 216 -16.49 -2.54 -7.17
C LEU A 216 -17.11 -3.83 -7.68
N SER A 217 -17.82 -4.57 -6.82
CA SER A 217 -18.34 -5.91 -7.14
C SER A 217 -19.54 -5.91 -8.08
N SER A 218 -20.30 -4.82 -8.09
CA SER A 218 -21.52 -4.64 -8.89
C SER A 218 -21.29 -3.95 -10.24
N LEU A 219 -20.05 -3.54 -10.54
CA LEU A 219 -19.74 -2.78 -11.75
C LEU A 219 -19.79 -3.66 -13.01
N GLU A 220 -20.74 -3.37 -13.90
CA GLU A 220 -20.83 -4.04 -15.21
C GLU A 220 -19.68 -3.66 -16.16
N LYS A 221 -19.24 -2.39 -16.11
CA LYS A 221 -18.18 -1.85 -16.96
C LYS A 221 -17.07 -1.24 -16.10
N LEU A 222 -15.86 -1.77 -16.28
CA LEU A 222 -14.65 -1.35 -15.57
C LEU A 222 -14.01 -0.14 -16.26
N THR A 223 -14.57 1.04 -16.02
CA THR A 223 -14.10 2.32 -16.61
C THR A 223 -13.83 3.34 -15.49
N PRO A 224 -12.91 4.31 -15.70
CA PRO A 224 -12.60 5.33 -14.70
C PRO A 224 -13.86 6.06 -14.19
N ASN A 225 -14.74 6.47 -15.10
CA ASN A 225 -15.98 7.15 -14.75
C ASN A 225 -16.89 6.29 -13.84
N ASN A 226 -16.97 4.99 -14.10
CA ASN A 226 -17.79 4.09 -13.27
C ASN A 226 -17.16 3.82 -11.91
N TYR A 227 -15.84 3.81 -11.80
CA TYR A 227 -15.15 3.68 -10.52
C TYR A 227 -15.47 4.87 -9.61
N VAL A 228 -15.33 6.09 -10.15
CA VAL A 228 -15.59 7.33 -9.42
C VAL A 228 -17.09 7.46 -9.08
N ALA A 229 -17.99 7.12 -10.00
CA ALA A 229 -19.43 7.11 -9.73
C ALA A 229 -19.79 6.13 -8.60
N SER A 230 -19.24 4.91 -8.62
CA SER A 230 -19.44 3.93 -7.55
C SER A 230 -18.90 4.42 -6.20
N LEU A 231 -17.74 5.08 -6.18
CA LEU A 231 -17.20 5.68 -4.96
C LEU A 231 -18.15 6.75 -4.40
N HIS A 232 -18.65 7.64 -5.25
CA HIS A 232 -19.64 8.64 -4.85
C HIS A 232 -20.91 7.99 -4.27
N GLU A 233 -21.50 7.03 -4.98
CA GLU A 233 -22.67 6.30 -4.50
C GLU A 233 -22.42 5.60 -3.17
N PHE A 234 -21.23 5.01 -2.98
CA PHE A 234 -20.85 4.32 -1.75
C PHE A 234 -20.70 5.26 -0.56
N LEU A 235 -20.01 6.39 -0.74
CA LEU A 235 -19.71 7.36 0.33
C LEU A 235 -20.95 8.17 0.74
N PHE A 236 -21.83 8.49 -0.22
CA PHE A 236 -23.00 9.32 0.01
C PHE A 236 -24.32 8.54 0.05
N HIS A 237 -24.27 7.22 0.13
CA HIS A 237 -25.46 6.40 0.34
C HIS A 237 -26.12 6.73 1.68
N GLU A 238 -27.45 6.62 1.77
CA GLU A 238 -28.23 6.81 3.02
C GLU A 238 -27.77 5.91 4.19
N ARG A 239 -27.09 4.81 3.86
CA ARG A 239 -26.60 3.80 4.81
C ARG A 239 -25.08 3.81 4.94
N ALA A 240 -24.40 4.84 4.44
CA ALA A 240 -22.95 4.98 4.48
C ALA A 240 -22.36 4.79 5.88
N HIS A 241 -23.06 5.27 6.92
CA HIS A 241 -22.72 5.08 8.33
C HIS A 241 -22.51 3.62 8.76
N LYS A 242 -22.96 2.62 8.00
CA LYS A 242 -22.76 1.20 8.34
C LYS A 242 -21.43 0.63 7.85
N TRP A 243 -20.74 1.32 6.95
CA TRP A 243 -19.54 0.80 6.29
C TRP A 243 -18.41 1.82 6.15
N VAL A 244 -18.72 3.11 6.17
CA VAL A 244 -17.73 4.18 6.30
C VAL A 244 -17.38 4.33 7.78
N ALA A 245 -16.09 4.36 8.08
CA ALA A 245 -15.58 4.52 9.43
C ALA A 245 -16.11 5.81 10.03
N ASN A 246 -16.78 5.69 11.18
CA ASN A 246 -17.39 6.82 11.86
C ASN A 246 -17.28 6.69 13.39
N PRO A 247 -17.18 7.85 14.09
CA PRO A 247 -16.90 7.87 15.52
C PRO A 247 -18.09 7.43 16.35
N VAL A 248 -19.32 7.52 15.82
CA VAL A 248 -20.54 7.09 16.52
C VAL A 248 -20.53 5.58 16.77
N GLU A 249 -20.07 4.81 15.78
CA GLU A 249 -19.92 3.35 15.88
C GLU A 249 -18.57 2.92 16.50
N GLY A 250 -17.72 3.88 16.89
CA GLY A 250 -16.39 3.60 17.47
C GLY A 250 -15.40 2.96 16.48
N THR A 251 -15.61 3.16 15.18
CA THR A 251 -14.83 2.46 14.13
C THR A 251 -13.73 3.32 13.48
N GLY A 252 -13.63 4.59 13.87
CA GLY A 252 -12.67 5.56 13.34
C GLY A 252 -13.37 6.83 12.88
N PHE A 253 -12.69 7.71 12.15
CA PHE A 253 -13.31 8.90 11.56
C PHE A 253 -12.76 9.16 10.16
N TYR A 254 -13.48 8.66 9.16
CA TYR A 254 -13.22 8.95 7.75
C TYR A 254 -13.84 10.30 7.39
N THR A 255 -13.01 11.32 7.15
CA THR A 255 -13.50 12.66 6.85
C THR A 255 -13.94 12.79 5.38
N TYR A 256 -14.93 13.64 5.11
CA TYR A 256 -15.29 14.02 3.73
C TYR A 256 -14.65 15.35 3.31
N ILE A 257 -14.12 16.09 4.27
CA ILE A 257 -13.41 17.34 4.08
C ILE A 257 -12.00 17.09 4.62
N ASP A 258 -11.00 17.40 3.79
CA ASP A 258 -9.60 17.22 4.10
C ASP A 258 -8.89 18.57 3.99
N ASP A 259 -8.12 18.93 5.02
CA ASP A 259 -7.29 20.13 5.00
C ASP A 259 -5.98 19.85 4.26
N VAL A 260 -5.75 20.60 3.17
CA VAL A 260 -4.56 20.44 2.32
C VAL A 260 -3.99 21.80 1.96
N ARG A 261 -2.67 21.95 2.10
CA ARG A 261 -1.92 23.10 1.59
C ARG A 261 -1.40 22.79 0.21
N ILE A 262 -1.64 23.67 -0.75
CA ILE A 262 -1.20 23.52 -2.15
C ILE A 262 -0.04 24.48 -2.41
N HIS A 263 1.06 23.94 -2.95
CA HIS A 263 2.22 24.67 -3.41
C HIS A 263 2.35 24.50 -4.92
N LEU A 264 2.28 25.61 -5.66
CA LEU A 264 2.44 25.61 -7.11
C LEU A 264 3.91 25.87 -7.45
N ARG A 265 4.60 24.89 -8.03
CA ARG A 265 6.02 24.99 -8.41
C ARG A 265 6.18 24.93 -9.93
N PRO A 266 6.58 26.04 -10.58
CA PRO A 266 7.05 26.00 -11.96
C PRO A 266 8.42 25.33 -12.02
N GLN A 267 8.55 24.23 -12.75
CA GLN A 267 9.82 23.53 -12.94
C GLN A 267 9.93 22.90 -14.33
N GLU A 268 11.15 22.59 -14.73
CA GLU A 268 11.45 21.93 -15.99
C GLU A 268 10.94 20.48 -15.98
N THR A 269 10.37 20.01 -17.09
CA THR A 269 9.76 18.67 -17.17
C THR A 269 10.78 17.55 -17.10
N ALA A 270 12.00 17.81 -17.54
CA ALA A 270 13.17 16.98 -17.36
C ALA A 270 14.40 17.90 -17.41
N PRO A 271 15.48 17.60 -16.67
CA PRO A 271 16.67 18.45 -16.66
C PRO A 271 17.20 18.71 -18.07
N GLY A 272 17.26 19.98 -18.46
CA GLY A 272 17.72 20.45 -19.77
C GLY A 272 16.72 20.30 -20.92
N SER A 273 15.44 20.00 -20.64
CA SER A 273 14.40 19.90 -21.69
C SER A 273 13.97 21.24 -22.29
N GLY A 274 14.27 22.36 -21.63
CA GLY A 274 13.79 23.71 -21.93
C GLY A 274 12.27 23.88 -21.81
N THR A 275 11.56 22.84 -21.34
CA THR A 275 10.10 22.80 -21.26
C THR A 275 9.67 22.89 -19.81
N PHE A 276 8.87 23.89 -19.47
CA PHE A 276 8.43 24.12 -18.09
C PHE A 276 6.95 23.77 -17.90
N LYS A 277 6.62 23.22 -16.74
CA LYS A 277 5.24 22.96 -16.30
C LYS A 277 5.07 23.44 -14.85
N VAL A 278 3.86 23.89 -14.51
CA VAL A 278 3.49 24.13 -13.10
C VAL A 278 3.03 22.81 -12.50
N TYR A 279 3.70 22.37 -11.44
CA TYR A 279 3.35 21.17 -10.69
C TYR A 279 2.66 21.56 -9.39
N GLU A 280 1.65 20.77 -9.02
CA GLU A 280 0.90 20.93 -7.78
C GLU A 280 1.49 19.98 -6.72
N TYR A 281 2.15 20.58 -5.73
CA TYR A 281 2.59 19.89 -4.53
C TYR A 281 1.56 20.11 -3.42
N TYR A 282 1.31 19.07 -2.65
CA TYR A 282 0.35 19.02 -1.57
C TYR A 282 1.09 18.78 -0.27
N ALA A 283 0.70 19.47 0.79
CA ALA A 283 1.10 19.16 2.16
C ALA A 283 -0.16 18.85 2.99
N ALA A 284 -0.17 17.67 3.61
CA ALA A 284 -1.29 17.17 4.40
C ALA A 284 -0.83 16.70 5.78
N ASP A 285 -1.58 17.08 6.81
CA ASP A 285 -1.21 16.77 8.20
C ASP A 285 -1.82 15.44 8.68
N ARG A 286 -2.59 14.75 7.83
CA ARG A 286 -3.19 13.44 8.10
C ARG A 286 -2.79 12.43 7.02
N LEU A 287 -2.51 11.20 7.44
CA LEU A 287 -2.23 10.10 6.52
C LEU A 287 -3.48 9.81 5.67
N GLN A 288 -4.68 9.87 6.27
CA GLN A 288 -5.90 9.57 5.52
C GLN A 288 -6.08 10.47 4.30
N THR A 289 -5.66 11.72 4.38
CA THR A 289 -5.78 12.70 3.30
C THR A 289 -4.89 12.34 2.11
N MET A 290 -3.62 12.00 2.36
CA MET A 290 -2.73 11.50 1.31
C MET A 290 -3.26 10.20 0.69
N LEU A 291 -3.72 9.26 1.52
CA LEU A 291 -4.26 7.97 1.04
C LEU A 291 -5.56 8.12 0.24
N LYS A 292 -6.42 9.07 0.58
CA LYS A 292 -7.60 9.41 -0.22
C LYS A 292 -7.21 9.99 -1.56
N LEU A 293 -6.25 10.93 -1.59
CA LEU A 293 -5.77 11.49 -2.84
C LEU A 293 -5.13 10.42 -3.73
N ASP A 294 -4.26 9.58 -3.16
CA ASP A 294 -3.66 8.42 -3.85
C ASP A 294 -4.76 7.51 -4.43
N PHE A 295 -5.75 7.13 -3.62
CA PHE A 295 -6.81 6.21 -4.04
C PHE A 295 -7.80 6.82 -5.04
N TYR A 296 -8.32 8.03 -4.78
CA TYR A 296 -9.37 8.65 -5.60
C TYR A 296 -8.82 9.03 -6.96
N LYS A 297 -7.60 9.57 -7.00
CA LYS A 297 -6.90 9.86 -8.25
C LYS A 297 -6.50 8.58 -8.99
N ALA A 298 -6.22 7.49 -8.29
CA ALA A 298 -6.07 6.17 -8.92
C ALA A 298 -7.33 5.78 -9.69
N LEU A 299 -8.52 5.90 -9.09
CA LEU A 299 -9.79 5.57 -9.77
C LEU A 299 -10.03 6.46 -11.00
N GLU A 300 -9.76 7.77 -10.88
CA GLU A 300 -9.84 8.73 -12.00
C GLU A 300 -8.86 8.38 -13.14
N ALA A 301 -7.66 7.92 -12.79
CA ALA A 301 -6.64 7.45 -13.75
C ALA A 301 -6.96 6.07 -14.35
N GLY A 302 -8.02 5.40 -13.89
CA GLY A 302 -8.42 4.06 -14.33
C GLY A 302 -7.69 2.91 -13.64
N HIS A 303 -6.95 3.20 -12.58
CA HIS A 303 -6.37 2.19 -11.71
C HIS A 303 -7.43 1.66 -10.73
N LEU A 304 -7.23 0.43 -10.27
CA LEU A 304 -8.15 -0.24 -9.35
C LEU A 304 -7.37 -1.02 -8.30
N ILE A 305 -7.76 -0.93 -7.03
CA ILE A 305 -7.26 -1.86 -6.01
C ILE A 305 -8.25 -3.01 -5.88
N ARG A 306 -7.76 -4.25 -5.93
CA ARG A 306 -8.57 -5.46 -5.74
C ARG A 306 -8.01 -6.35 -4.66
N ARG A 307 -8.89 -7.15 -4.06
CA ARG A 307 -8.52 -8.23 -3.14
C ARG A 307 -8.23 -9.51 -3.92
N CYS A 308 -7.05 -10.08 -3.75
CA CYS A 308 -6.65 -11.32 -4.41
C CYS A 308 -7.47 -12.51 -3.94
N GLU A 309 -8.04 -13.28 -4.87
CA GLU A 309 -8.84 -14.48 -4.53
C GLU A 309 -8.02 -15.63 -3.93
N ASN A 310 -6.69 -15.66 -4.13
CA ASN A 310 -5.82 -16.75 -3.64
C ASN A 310 -5.21 -16.46 -2.27
N CYS A 311 -4.71 -15.24 -2.03
CA CYS A 311 -4.03 -14.90 -0.78
C CYS A 311 -4.76 -13.85 0.07
N GLY A 312 -5.82 -13.24 -0.45
CA GLY A 312 -6.58 -12.22 0.28
C GLY A 312 -5.94 -10.84 0.35
N ARG A 313 -4.72 -10.65 -0.18
CA ARG A 313 -4.01 -9.36 -0.21
C ARG A 313 -4.63 -8.38 -1.20
N TYR A 314 -4.60 -7.10 -0.87
CA TYR A 314 -4.94 -6.00 -1.77
C TYR A 314 -3.78 -5.72 -2.72
N PHE A 315 -4.08 -5.50 -4.00
CA PHE A 315 -3.07 -5.21 -5.02
C PHE A 315 -3.61 -4.25 -6.07
N LEU A 316 -2.71 -3.44 -6.63
CA LEU A 316 -3.02 -2.44 -7.64
C LEU A 316 -3.12 -3.06 -9.04
N LEU A 317 -4.12 -2.62 -9.80
CA LEU A 317 -4.30 -2.89 -11.22
C LEU A 317 -4.30 -1.56 -11.97
N GLN A 318 -3.23 -1.29 -12.73
CA GLN A 318 -3.11 -0.05 -13.51
C GLN A 318 -3.90 -0.09 -14.83
N LYS A 319 -4.36 -1.26 -15.25
CA LYS A 319 -5.14 -1.47 -16.48
C LYS A 319 -6.38 -2.28 -16.12
N GLY A 320 -7.55 -1.86 -16.59
CA GLY A 320 -8.89 -2.41 -16.27
C GLY A 320 -9.17 -3.83 -16.78
N TYR A 321 -8.23 -4.76 -16.65
CA TYR A 321 -8.42 -6.18 -16.95
C TYR A 321 -9.10 -6.90 -15.78
N HIS A 322 -9.76 -8.02 -16.07
CA HIS A 322 -10.40 -8.89 -15.07
C HIS A 322 -9.42 -9.68 -14.18
N THR A 323 -8.18 -9.21 -13.98
CA THR A 323 -7.18 -9.91 -13.15
C THR A 323 -7.69 -10.08 -11.73
N LYS A 324 -7.71 -11.34 -11.25
CA LYS A 324 -8.21 -11.74 -9.92
C LYS A 324 -7.10 -12.05 -8.91
N TYR A 325 -5.86 -12.13 -9.39
CA TYR A 325 -4.72 -12.59 -8.61
C TYR A 325 -3.58 -11.58 -8.64
N CYS A 326 -2.89 -11.42 -7.52
CA CYS A 326 -1.69 -10.61 -7.46
C CYS A 326 -0.46 -11.36 -8.00
N ASP A 327 0.59 -10.61 -8.32
CA ASP A 327 1.88 -11.15 -8.77
C ASP A 327 2.84 -11.46 -7.62
N LEU A 328 2.38 -11.38 -6.37
CA LEU A 328 3.18 -11.72 -5.20
C LEU A 328 3.24 -13.25 -4.97
N PRO A 329 4.34 -13.77 -4.38
CA PRO A 329 4.45 -15.16 -3.97
C PRO A 329 3.27 -15.59 -3.08
N ASN A 330 2.69 -16.75 -3.36
CA ASN A 330 1.58 -17.27 -2.57
C ASN A 330 2.06 -17.72 -1.17
N PRO A 331 1.37 -17.36 -0.07
CA PRO A 331 1.80 -17.74 1.28
C PRO A 331 1.90 -19.25 1.51
N THR A 332 1.02 -20.03 0.91
CA THR A 332 0.96 -21.49 1.06
C THR A 332 1.86 -22.21 0.05
N ASN A 333 2.12 -21.61 -1.12
CA ASN A 333 3.02 -22.15 -2.13
C ASN A 333 3.96 -21.08 -2.68
N PRO A 334 5.02 -20.71 -1.92
CA PRO A 334 5.89 -19.59 -2.26
C PRO A 334 6.66 -19.75 -3.58
N LYS A 335 6.71 -20.97 -4.13
CA LYS A 335 7.36 -21.26 -5.43
C LYS A 335 6.63 -20.59 -6.61
N TYR A 336 5.37 -20.21 -6.45
CA TYR A 336 4.57 -19.57 -7.49
C TYR A 336 3.95 -18.26 -6.99
N THR A 337 3.80 -17.30 -7.89
CA THR A 337 2.96 -16.13 -7.63
C THR A 337 1.48 -16.54 -7.59
N CYS A 338 0.63 -15.74 -6.96
CA CYS A 338 -0.80 -16.03 -6.94
C CYS A 338 -1.40 -16.09 -8.35
N ALA A 339 -0.93 -15.25 -9.29
CA ALA A 339 -1.30 -15.30 -10.69
C ALA A 339 -0.85 -16.60 -11.39
N GLN A 340 0.41 -17.01 -11.21
CA GLN A 340 0.93 -18.28 -11.74
C GLN A 340 0.18 -19.49 -11.17
N LEU A 341 -0.17 -19.43 -9.88
CA LEU A 341 -0.94 -20.47 -9.21
C LEU A 341 -2.38 -20.52 -9.73
N GLY A 342 -3.01 -19.36 -9.95
CA GLY A 342 -4.31 -19.24 -10.60
C GLY A 342 -4.32 -19.91 -11.98
N TYR A 343 -3.34 -19.56 -12.83
CA TYR A 343 -3.15 -20.17 -14.14
C TYR A 343 -2.95 -21.69 -14.07
N ARG A 344 -2.19 -22.17 -13.09
CA ARG A 344 -1.84 -23.60 -12.95
C ARG A 344 -2.97 -24.45 -12.36
N ILE A 345 -3.63 -23.98 -11.31
CA ILE A 345 -4.69 -24.73 -10.61
C ILE A 345 -5.98 -24.69 -11.42
N ARG A 346 -6.35 -23.52 -11.96
CA ARG A 346 -7.63 -23.33 -12.63
C ARG A 346 -7.53 -23.46 -14.16
N GLY A 347 -6.31 -23.53 -14.72
CA GLY A 347 -6.07 -23.55 -16.17
C GLY A 347 -6.43 -22.22 -16.84
N VAL A 348 -6.22 -22.13 -18.16
CA VAL A 348 -6.72 -21.07 -19.05
C VAL A 348 -8.26 -21.11 -19.05
N LYS A 349 -8.89 -20.64 -17.98
CA LYS A 349 -10.35 -20.48 -17.87
C LYS A 349 -10.79 -19.06 -18.14
N GLU A 350 -9.88 -18.10 -18.14
CA GLU A 350 -10.26 -16.67 -18.01
C GLU A 350 -10.31 -15.91 -19.35
N GLU A 351 -9.84 -16.51 -20.45
CA GLU A 351 -10.04 -15.99 -21.82
C GLU A 351 -10.92 -16.92 -22.70
N ALA A 352 -11.46 -18.00 -22.12
CA ALA A 352 -12.02 -19.10 -22.89
C ALA A 352 -13.42 -19.56 -22.44
N GLU A 353 -14.14 -18.80 -21.62
CA GLU A 353 -15.56 -19.09 -21.34
C GLU A 353 -16.42 -18.98 -22.62
N ASP A 354 -16.01 -18.14 -23.58
CA ASP A 354 -16.75 -17.94 -24.85
C ASP A 354 -16.19 -18.70 -26.07
N SER A 355 -15.12 -19.49 -25.91
CA SER A 355 -14.62 -20.31 -27.03
C SER A 355 -15.48 -21.56 -27.24
N PRO A 356 -16.04 -21.79 -28.45
CA PRO A 356 -16.82 -23.00 -28.74
C PRO A 356 -16.06 -24.29 -28.42
N LEU A 357 -14.75 -24.33 -28.67
CA LEU A 357 -13.90 -25.49 -28.39
C LEU A 357 -13.80 -25.78 -26.87
N THR A 358 -13.73 -24.73 -26.06
CA THR A 358 -13.64 -24.85 -24.59
C THR A 358 -14.98 -25.31 -24.01
N GLN A 359 -16.10 -24.81 -24.55
CA GLN A 359 -17.44 -25.30 -24.17
C GLN A 359 -17.64 -26.78 -24.51
N ALA A 360 -17.16 -27.23 -25.68
CA ALA A 360 -17.22 -28.64 -26.06
C ALA A 360 -16.38 -29.54 -25.13
N LEU A 361 -15.17 -29.10 -24.76
CA LEU A 361 -14.32 -29.80 -23.80
C LEU A 361 -14.99 -29.89 -22.42
N TYR A 362 -15.61 -28.81 -21.96
CA TYR A 362 -16.30 -28.79 -20.67
C TYR A 362 -17.51 -29.73 -20.64
N ARG A 363 -18.36 -29.72 -21.68
CA ARG A 363 -19.47 -30.66 -21.84
C ARG A 363 -18.97 -32.12 -21.85
N CYS A 364 -17.79 -32.36 -22.44
CA CYS A 364 -17.15 -33.67 -22.41
C CYS A 364 -16.78 -34.10 -20.98
N PHE A 365 -16.14 -33.21 -20.19
CA PHE A 365 -15.80 -33.52 -18.80
C PHE A 365 -17.02 -33.79 -17.93
N GLN A 366 -18.07 -32.96 -18.03
CA GLN A 366 -19.32 -33.19 -17.31
C GLN A 366 -19.92 -34.57 -17.62
N ARG A 367 -19.84 -35.00 -18.87
CA ARG A 367 -20.33 -36.31 -19.29
C ARG A 367 -19.51 -37.47 -18.74
N ILE A 368 -18.17 -37.34 -18.72
CA ILE A 368 -17.27 -38.33 -18.11
C ILE A 368 -17.54 -38.43 -16.60
N ASP A 369 -17.65 -37.30 -15.91
CA ASP A 369 -17.97 -37.28 -14.48
C ASP A 369 -19.32 -37.92 -14.19
N LYS A 370 -20.33 -37.65 -15.02
CA LYS A 370 -21.64 -38.27 -14.90
C LYS A 370 -21.60 -39.78 -15.14
N ASP A 371 -20.71 -40.27 -15.99
CA ASP A 371 -20.51 -41.71 -16.17
C ASP A 371 -19.77 -42.34 -14.98
N LYS A 372 -18.83 -41.64 -14.35
CA LYS A 372 -18.20 -42.08 -13.09
C LYS A 372 -19.21 -42.14 -11.94
N THR A 373 -20.00 -41.08 -11.73
CA THR A 373 -20.99 -41.04 -10.64
C THR A 373 -22.08 -42.11 -10.79
N ARG A 374 -22.34 -42.55 -12.04
CA ARG A 374 -23.26 -43.65 -12.35
C ARG A 374 -22.62 -45.04 -12.28
N GLY A 375 -21.32 -45.13 -11.97
CA GLY A 375 -20.58 -46.41 -11.93
C GLY A 375 -20.34 -47.04 -13.30
N ASN A 376 -20.49 -46.28 -14.39
CA ASN A 376 -20.30 -46.80 -15.75
C ASN A 376 -18.81 -46.91 -16.13
N ILE A 377 -17.94 -46.17 -15.42
CA ILE A 377 -16.48 -46.13 -15.56
C ILE A 377 -15.81 -45.98 -14.19
N THR A 378 -14.54 -46.38 -14.08
CA THR A 378 -13.72 -46.27 -12.86
C THR A 378 -13.12 -44.87 -12.69
N ALA A 379 -12.48 -44.61 -11.53
CA ALA A 379 -11.77 -43.36 -11.29
C ALA A 379 -10.53 -43.20 -12.19
N GLU A 380 -9.82 -44.30 -12.46
CA GLU A 380 -8.65 -44.34 -13.35
C GLU A 380 -9.06 -44.10 -14.81
N GLU A 381 -10.13 -44.76 -15.27
CA GLU A 381 -10.69 -44.56 -16.61
C GLU A 381 -11.16 -43.12 -16.82
N ARG A 382 -11.72 -42.46 -15.79
CA ARG A 382 -12.07 -41.03 -15.85
C ARG A 382 -10.84 -40.18 -16.12
N GLU A 383 -9.75 -40.38 -15.39
CA GLU A 383 -8.55 -39.54 -15.54
C GLU A 383 -7.91 -39.75 -16.92
N LEU A 384 -7.85 -41.00 -17.39
CA LEU A 384 -7.36 -41.33 -18.74
C LEU A 384 -8.20 -40.68 -19.86
N LEU A 385 -9.53 -40.69 -19.74
CA LEU A 385 -10.43 -40.03 -20.70
C LEU A 385 -10.29 -38.51 -20.68
N ARG A 386 -10.07 -37.92 -19.50
CA ARG A 386 -9.87 -36.47 -19.34
C ARG A 386 -8.54 -36.04 -19.95
N GLU A 387 -7.49 -36.81 -19.74
CA GLU A 387 -6.18 -36.56 -20.34
C GLU A 387 -6.26 -36.60 -21.86
N LYS A 388 -6.86 -37.65 -22.43
CA LYS A 388 -7.04 -37.77 -23.88
C LYS A 388 -7.89 -36.64 -24.48
N ALA A 389 -8.94 -36.21 -23.79
CA ALA A 389 -9.76 -35.08 -24.22
C ALA A 389 -8.98 -33.75 -24.23
N ARG A 390 -8.04 -33.56 -23.30
CA ARG A 390 -7.12 -32.39 -23.30
C ARG A 390 -6.15 -32.46 -24.46
N GLU A 391 -5.58 -33.63 -24.77
CA GLU A 391 -4.69 -33.79 -25.95
C GLU A 391 -5.40 -33.42 -27.26
N LEU A 392 -6.63 -33.90 -27.45
CA LEU A 392 -7.44 -33.57 -28.62
C LEU A 392 -7.72 -32.06 -28.71
N TYR A 393 -7.99 -31.43 -27.57
CA TYR A 393 -8.19 -29.98 -27.49
C TYR A 393 -6.93 -29.20 -27.85
N HIS A 394 -5.77 -29.59 -27.32
CA HIS A 394 -4.48 -28.98 -27.67
C HIS A 394 -4.15 -29.14 -29.16
N THR A 395 -4.45 -30.30 -29.74
CA THR A 395 -4.26 -30.57 -31.18
C THR A 395 -5.19 -29.71 -32.04
N ALA A 396 -6.46 -29.58 -31.66
CA ALA A 396 -7.44 -28.76 -32.38
C ALA A 396 -7.08 -27.26 -32.34
N ARG A 397 -6.43 -26.80 -31.26
CA ARG A 397 -6.02 -25.40 -31.09
C ARG A 397 -4.73 -25.04 -31.86
N THR A 398 -3.86 -26.01 -32.11
CA THR A 398 -2.56 -25.81 -32.77
C THR A 398 -2.62 -26.07 -34.27
N LYS A 399 -3.58 -26.86 -34.75
CA LYS A 399 -3.72 -27.23 -36.16
C LYS A 399 -4.71 -26.31 -36.88
N THR A 400 -4.21 -25.47 -37.78
CA THR A 400 -5.02 -24.62 -38.67
C THR A 400 -5.91 -25.49 -39.57
N GLY A 401 -7.24 -25.38 -39.44
CA GLY A 401 -8.22 -26.08 -40.29
C GLY A 401 -9.12 -27.11 -39.58
N THR A 402 -9.01 -27.30 -38.26
CA THR A 402 -9.94 -28.17 -37.53
C THR A 402 -11.27 -27.45 -37.30
N SER A 403 -12.36 -27.89 -37.95
CA SER A 403 -13.68 -27.32 -37.71
C SER A 403 -14.22 -27.70 -36.31
N TYR A 404 -15.05 -26.83 -35.72
CA TYR A 404 -15.69 -27.08 -34.43
C TYR A 404 -16.46 -28.41 -34.41
N GLU A 405 -17.16 -28.76 -35.49
CA GLU A 405 -17.94 -30.00 -35.60
C GLU A 405 -17.07 -31.24 -35.60
N ALA A 406 -15.93 -31.21 -36.30
CA ALA A 406 -14.97 -32.31 -36.32
C ALA A 406 -14.38 -32.54 -34.92
N PHE A 407 -14.04 -31.45 -34.22
CA PHE A 407 -13.56 -31.51 -32.85
C PHE A 407 -14.62 -32.02 -31.86
N ASN A 408 -15.83 -31.47 -31.90
CA ASN A 408 -16.93 -31.87 -31.02
C ASN A 408 -17.31 -33.35 -31.24
N THR A 409 -17.22 -33.83 -32.48
CA THR A 409 -17.41 -35.26 -32.80
C THR A 409 -16.27 -36.12 -32.26
N SER A 410 -15.02 -35.65 -32.29
CA SER A 410 -13.87 -36.37 -31.69
C SER A 410 -14.01 -36.55 -30.18
N LEU A 411 -14.68 -35.60 -29.52
CA LEU A 411 -15.02 -35.67 -28.12
C LEU A 411 -16.28 -36.50 -27.83
N SER A 412 -16.97 -37.10 -28.81
CA SER A 412 -18.17 -37.91 -28.52
C SER A 412 -17.82 -39.21 -27.76
N LYS A 413 -18.79 -39.85 -27.12
CA LYS A 413 -18.53 -41.10 -26.38
C LYS A 413 -18.02 -42.20 -27.29
N GLU A 414 -18.60 -42.27 -28.48
CA GLU A 414 -18.36 -43.27 -29.51
C GLU A 414 -16.93 -43.18 -30.08
N LYS A 415 -16.31 -42.00 -30.03
CA LYS A 415 -14.93 -41.79 -30.49
C LYS A 415 -13.92 -41.75 -29.35
N LEU A 416 -14.20 -41.00 -28.29
CA LEU A 416 -13.22 -40.77 -27.21
C LEU A 416 -12.97 -42.02 -26.37
N TYR A 417 -14.00 -42.82 -26.06
CA TYR A 417 -13.87 -43.93 -25.11
C TYR A 417 -13.05 -45.09 -25.71
N PRO A 418 -13.27 -45.49 -26.97
CA PRO A 418 -12.42 -46.49 -27.63
C PRO A 418 -10.96 -46.06 -27.76
N LEU A 419 -10.66 -44.77 -27.91
CA LEU A 419 -9.28 -44.26 -28.00
C LEU A 419 -8.46 -44.51 -26.73
N CYS A 420 -9.12 -44.67 -25.59
CA CYS A 420 -8.50 -44.98 -24.31
C CYS A 420 -8.72 -46.44 -23.88
N SER A 421 -9.21 -47.30 -24.78
CA SER A 421 -9.60 -48.69 -24.49
C SER A 421 -10.62 -48.82 -23.34
N VAL A 422 -11.43 -47.78 -23.09
CA VAL A 422 -12.43 -47.77 -22.01
C VAL A 422 -13.74 -48.33 -22.52
N GLN A 423 -14.14 -49.49 -21.98
CA GLN A 423 -15.46 -50.06 -22.26
C GLN A 423 -16.47 -49.63 -21.20
N ARG A 424 -17.38 -48.74 -21.60
CA ARG A 424 -18.46 -48.25 -20.75
C ARG A 424 -19.41 -49.39 -20.36
N LYS A 425 -19.58 -49.63 -19.07
CA LYS A 425 -20.57 -50.58 -18.54
C LYS A 425 -21.97 -49.98 -18.70
N SER A 426 -22.66 -50.24 -19.81
CA SER A 426 -24.02 -49.72 -20.02
C SER A 426 -25.07 -50.69 -19.49
N ASN A 427 -25.84 -50.27 -18.48
CA ASN A 427 -27.17 -50.84 -18.25
C ASN A 427 -28.22 -49.95 -18.96
N PRO A 428 -28.89 -50.43 -20.03
CA PRO A 428 -29.90 -49.63 -20.71
C PRO A 428 -31.16 -49.54 -19.82
N ARG A 429 -31.39 -48.36 -19.21
CA ARG A 429 -32.71 -48.03 -18.65
C ARG A 429 -33.59 -47.50 -19.76
N GLY A 430 -34.35 -48.39 -20.40
CA GLY A 430 -35.48 -48.01 -21.24
C GLY A 430 -36.58 -47.35 -20.39
N ARG A 431 -37.26 -46.36 -20.98
CA ARG A 431 -38.50 -45.78 -20.44
C ARG A 431 -39.50 -46.92 -20.20
N PRO A 432 -40.18 -47.02 -19.03
CA PRO A 432 -41.19 -48.05 -18.82
C PRO A 432 -42.27 -47.93 -19.90
N LYS A 433 -42.60 -49.04 -20.58
CA LYS A 433 -43.74 -49.08 -21.50
C LYS A 433 -45.01 -48.81 -20.70
N GLN A 434 -45.82 -47.85 -21.15
CA GLN A 434 -47.19 -47.64 -20.66
C GLN A 434 -47.98 -48.93 -20.90
N LYS A 435 -48.54 -49.50 -19.83
CA LYS A 435 -49.54 -50.56 -19.95
C LYS A 435 -50.87 -49.89 -20.31
N ASN A 436 -51.49 -50.33 -21.41
CA ASN A 436 -52.90 -50.08 -21.69
C ASN A 436 -53.76 -50.85 -20.67
#